data_AF-A0A2N7B5P7-F1
#
_entry.id   AF-A0A2N7B5P7-F1
#
_cell.length_a   1.000
_cell.length_b   1.000
_cell.length_c   1.000
_cell.angle_alpha   90.00
_cell.angle_beta   90.00
_cell.angle_gamma   90.00
#
_symmetry.space_group_name_H-M   'P 1'
#
loop_
_entity.id
_entity.type
_entity.pdbx_description
1 polymer ?
#
loop_
_entity_poly.entity_id
_entity_poly.type
_entity_poly.pdbx_seq_one_letter_code
_entity_poly.pdbx_strand_id
1 'polypeptide(L)'
;MCTDTFRADVFDDTSMFSEALRKNDLTGWSTQTPLHLLHGDTDEYIPYLNTDKVYESMQKLGATQAQLTTIPNGYHVPTEVVFMRRTLEWFEKAKTKSVQ
;
A
#
# COMPACT_ATOMS: atom_id res chain seq x y z
N MET A 1 15.46 19.64 -13.68
CA MET A 1 14.30 19.73 -14.59
C MET A 1 13.06 19.98 -13.75
N CYS A 2 12.55 21.21 -13.78
CA CYS A 2 11.23 21.63 -13.28
C CYS A 2 10.90 22.89 -14.06
N THR A 3 9.96 22.82 -15.00
CA THR A 3 9.54 23.98 -15.79
C THR A 3 8.55 24.83 -14.98
N ASP A 4 8.37 26.08 -15.36
CA ASP A 4 7.36 26.94 -14.74
C ASP A 4 5.94 26.37 -14.92
N THR A 5 5.67 25.74 -16.06
CA THR A 5 4.42 25.01 -16.32
C THR A 5 4.21 23.87 -15.33
N PHE A 6 5.22 23.02 -15.13
CA PHE A 6 5.11 21.92 -14.16
C PHE A 6 4.89 22.45 -12.74
N ARG A 7 5.59 23.53 -12.36
CA ARG A 7 5.37 24.19 -11.06
C ARG A 7 3.93 24.68 -10.92
N ALA A 8 3.39 25.34 -11.95
CA ALA A 8 2.01 25.83 -11.93
C ALA A 8 1.01 24.66 -11.79
N ASP A 9 1.21 23.58 -12.53
CA ASP A 9 0.34 22.40 -12.49
C ASP A 9 0.30 21.73 -11.10
N VAL A 10 1.42 21.70 -10.38
CA VAL A 10 1.51 21.15 -9.01
C VAL A 10 0.66 21.95 -8.00
N PHE A 11 0.49 23.26 -8.23
CA PHE A 11 -0.28 24.13 -7.33
C PHE A 11 -1.73 24.36 -7.80
N ASP A 12 -2.12 23.81 -8.95
CA ASP A 12 -3.49 23.87 -9.46
C ASP A 12 -4.18 22.51 -9.30
N ASP A 13 -5.15 22.44 -8.39
CA ASP A 13 -5.93 21.24 -8.13
C ASP A 13 -6.74 20.78 -9.36
N THR A 14 -7.02 21.66 -10.31
CA THR A 14 -7.76 21.33 -11.53
C THR A 14 -6.87 20.94 -12.71
N SER A 15 -5.55 20.98 -12.54
CA SER A 15 -4.59 20.64 -13.58
C SER A 15 -4.69 19.17 -14.01
N MET A 16 -4.22 18.87 -15.22
CA MET A 16 -4.11 17.49 -15.69
C MET A 16 -3.18 16.65 -14.81
N PHE A 17 -2.17 17.27 -14.20
CA PHE A 17 -1.24 16.61 -13.28
C PHE A 17 -1.96 16.21 -11.98
N SER A 18 -2.66 17.16 -11.34
CA SER A 18 -3.43 16.90 -10.12
C SER A 18 -4.53 15.86 -10.34
N GLU A 19 -5.17 15.88 -11.51
CA GLU A 19 -6.13 14.85 -11.89
C GLU A 19 -5.50 13.46 -12.07
N ALA A 20 -4.30 13.39 -12.66
CA ALA A 20 -3.56 12.15 -12.77
C ALA A 20 -3.16 11.59 -11.39
N LEU A 21 -2.74 12.46 -10.46
CA LEU A 21 -2.42 12.06 -9.09
C LEU A 21 -3.65 11.51 -8.35
N ARG A 22 -4.80 12.18 -8.46
CA ARG A 22 -6.07 11.67 -7.87
C ARG A 22 -6.47 10.32 -8.43
N LYS A 23 -6.32 10.10 -9.75
CA LYS A 23 -6.60 8.80 -10.37
C LYS A 23 -5.67 7.68 -9.91
N ASN A 24 -4.48 8.04 -9.42
CA ASN A 24 -3.50 7.11 -8.87
C ASN A 24 -3.57 6.99 -7.33
N ASP A 25 -4.52 7.65 -6.68
CA ASP A 25 -4.70 7.57 -5.23
C ASP A 25 -5.44 6.28 -4.85
N LEU A 26 -4.84 5.50 -3.94
CA LEU A 26 -5.36 4.22 -3.46
C LEU A 26 -6.10 4.34 -2.12
N THR A 27 -6.17 5.54 -1.52
CA THR A 27 -6.85 5.73 -0.23
C THR A 27 -8.36 5.50 -0.31
N GLY A 28 -8.96 5.52 -1.50
CA GLY A 28 -10.37 5.16 -1.70
C GLY A 28 -10.65 3.64 -1.78
N TRP A 29 -9.63 2.79 -1.73
CA TRP A 29 -9.80 1.35 -1.92
C TRP A 29 -10.36 0.67 -0.66
N SER A 30 -11.19 -0.35 -0.86
CA SER A 30 -11.72 -1.24 0.18
C SER A 30 -11.86 -2.66 -0.37
N THR A 31 -12.04 -3.64 0.51
CA THR A 31 -12.23 -5.04 0.14
C THR A 31 -13.11 -5.78 1.14
N GLN A 32 -13.87 -6.75 0.66
CA GLN A 32 -14.61 -7.71 1.48
C GLN A 32 -13.88 -9.06 1.61
N THR A 33 -12.84 -9.28 0.80
CA THR A 33 -12.01 -10.49 0.86
C THR A 33 -10.81 -10.26 1.78
N PRO A 34 -10.24 -11.32 2.37
CA PRO A 34 -8.98 -11.22 3.09
C PRO A 34 -7.88 -10.54 2.26
N LEU A 35 -7.21 -9.57 2.88
CA LEU A 35 -6.07 -8.86 2.30
C LEU A 35 -4.96 -8.78 3.34
N HIS A 36 -3.73 -9.08 2.94
CA HIS A 36 -2.56 -8.95 3.82
C HIS A 36 -1.53 -8.03 3.18
N LEU A 37 -1.35 -6.86 3.77
CA LEU A 37 -0.32 -5.89 3.43
C LEU A 37 0.94 -6.20 4.24
N LEU A 38 2.09 -6.25 3.58
CA LEU A 38 3.41 -6.45 4.19
C LEU A 38 4.31 -5.28 3.77
N HIS A 39 4.97 -4.61 4.72
CA HIS A 39 5.89 -3.51 4.40
C HIS A 39 6.95 -3.35 5.48
N GLY A 40 8.18 -3.02 5.09
CA GLY A 40 9.23 -2.59 6.01
C GLY A 40 9.01 -1.15 6.46
N ASP A 41 9.28 -0.86 7.75
CA ASP A 41 9.19 0.51 8.28
C ASP A 41 10.41 1.39 7.94
N THR A 42 11.45 0.78 7.37
CA THR A 42 12.72 1.43 6.99
C THR A 42 12.95 1.31 5.48
N ASP A 43 11.88 1.15 4.71
CA ASP A 43 11.95 1.08 3.25
C ASP A 43 12.45 2.42 2.68
N GLU A 44 13.62 2.36 2.07
CA GLU A 44 14.37 3.51 1.55
C GLU A 44 13.93 3.96 0.16
N TYR A 45 13.07 3.19 -0.52
CA TYR A 45 12.57 3.50 -1.87
C TYR A 45 11.09 3.89 -1.85
N ILE A 46 10.27 3.17 -1.09
CA ILE A 46 8.83 3.36 -1.02
C ILE A 46 8.45 3.75 0.42
N PRO A 47 7.93 4.96 0.64
CA PRO A 47 7.60 5.41 1.99
C PRO A 47 6.56 4.50 2.67
N TYR A 48 6.88 4.00 3.88
CA TYR A 48 5.94 3.23 4.71
C TYR A 48 4.60 3.95 4.93
N LEU A 49 4.62 5.28 5.01
CA LEU A 49 3.45 6.15 5.14
C LEU A 49 2.38 5.84 4.08
N ASN A 50 2.76 5.47 2.85
CA ASN A 50 1.79 5.14 1.81
C ASN A 50 0.93 3.94 2.22
N THR A 51 1.55 2.88 2.74
CA THR A 51 0.83 1.68 3.19
C THR A 51 0.03 1.95 4.45
N ASP A 52 0.59 2.72 5.40
CA ASP A 52 -0.11 3.10 6.62
C ASP A 52 -1.40 3.87 6.29
N LYS A 53 -1.33 4.89 5.43
CA LYS A 53 -2.51 5.68 5.03
C LYS A 53 -3.55 4.88 4.26
N VAL A 54 -3.12 4.02 3.34
CA VAL A 54 -4.03 3.13 2.61
C VAL A 54 -4.71 2.15 3.57
N TYR A 55 -3.96 1.54 4.50
CA TYR A 55 -4.51 0.62 5.48
C TYR A 55 -5.52 1.31 6.42
N GLU A 56 -5.17 2.48 6.98
CA GLU A 56 -6.08 3.27 7.81
C GLU A 56 -7.37 3.62 7.05
N SER A 57 -7.27 3.99 5.78
CA SER A 57 -8.44 4.31 4.96
C SER A 57 -9.29 3.07 4.66
N MET A 58 -8.66 1.95 4.30
CA MET A 58 -9.34 0.66 4.14
C MET A 58 -10.14 0.28 5.39
N GLN A 59 -9.57 0.45 6.59
CA GLN A 59 -10.28 0.17 7.85
C GLN A 59 -11.51 1.08 8.00
N LYS A 60 -11.38 2.39 7.73
CA LYS A 60 -12.50 3.35 7.77
C LYS A 60 -13.59 3.02 6.74
N LEU A 61 -13.21 2.44 5.60
CA LEU A 61 -14.11 2.00 4.53
C LEU A 61 -14.67 0.58 4.74
N GLY A 62 -14.49 0.00 5.93
CA GLY A 62 -15.11 -1.27 6.31
C GLY A 62 -14.36 -2.53 5.86
N ALA A 63 -13.11 -2.43 5.42
CA ALA A 63 -12.29 -3.59 5.06
C ALA A 63 -11.76 -4.33 6.32
N THR A 64 -12.69 -4.92 7.08
CA THR A 64 -12.41 -5.56 8.40
C THR A 64 -11.51 -6.79 8.31
N GLN A 65 -11.35 -7.37 7.12
CA GLN A 65 -10.47 -8.53 6.87
C GLN A 65 -9.10 -8.14 6.32
N ALA A 66 -8.84 -6.83 6.12
CA ALA A 66 -7.51 -6.36 5.76
C ALA A 66 -6.60 -6.34 7.00
N GLN A 67 -5.36 -6.81 6.83
CA GLN A 67 -4.33 -6.82 7.86
C GLN A 67 -3.06 -6.17 7.32
N LEU A 68 -2.38 -5.38 8.16
CA LEU A 68 -1.05 -4.85 7.89
C LEU A 68 -0.05 -5.52 8.83
N THR A 69 1.06 -6.01 8.29
CA THR A 69 2.22 -6.42 9.09
C THR A 69 3.45 -5.63 8.71
N THR A 70 3.93 -4.87 9.69
CA THR A 70 5.17 -4.10 9.60
C THR A 70 6.38 -5.00 9.86
N ILE A 71 7.41 -4.88 9.02
CA ILE A 71 8.71 -5.52 9.24
C ILE A 71 9.65 -4.49 9.86
N PRO A 72 10.05 -4.65 11.13
CA PRO A 72 10.89 -3.68 11.81
C PRO A 72 12.31 -3.67 11.23
N ASN A 73 12.86 -2.48 11.03
CA ASN A 73 14.16 -2.26 10.37
C ASN A 73 14.21 -2.87 8.96
N GLY A 74 13.07 -2.97 8.29
CA GLY A 74 12.94 -3.61 6.98
C GLY A 74 13.27 -2.64 5.85
N TYR A 75 14.43 -2.81 5.21
CA TYR A 75 14.83 -2.14 3.97
C TYR A 75 14.18 -2.78 2.74
N HIS A 76 14.03 -2.04 1.65
CA HIS A 76 13.24 -2.44 0.47
C HIS A 76 13.65 -3.81 -0.07
N VAL A 77 14.92 -3.93 -0.51
CA VAL A 77 15.42 -5.15 -1.17
C VAL A 77 15.68 -6.28 -0.17
N PRO A 78 16.38 -6.08 0.96
CA PRO A 78 16.65 -7.18 1.89
C PRO A 78 15.38 -7.80 2.49
N THR A 79 14.29 -7.03 2.61
CA THR A 79 13.02 -7.52 3.17
C THR A 79 12.19 -8.31 2.16
N GLU A 80 12.48 -8.21 0.86
CA GLU A 80 11.71 -8.89 -0.20
C GLU A 80 11.62 -10.40 0.03
N VAL A 81 12.72 -11.06 0.43
CA VAL A 81 12.72 -12.50 0.76
C VAL A 81 11.77 -12.83 1.92
N VAL A 82 11.62 -11.92 2.88
CA VAL A 82 10.68 -12.06 4.00
C VAL A 82 9.25 -11.91 3.50
N PHE A 83 8.98 -10.97 2.58
CA PHE A 83 7.67 -10.82 1.95
C PHE A 83 7.28 -12.10 1.21
N MET A 84 8.16 -12.63 0.35
CA MET A 84 7.90 -13.86 -0.40
C MET A 84 7.54 -15.03 0.52
N ARG A 85 8.35 -15.27 1.57
CA ARG A 85 8.08 -16.33 2.54
C ARG A 85 6.72 -16.14 3.24
N ARG A 86 6.44 -14.94 3.76
CA ARG A 86 5.20 -14.66 4.49
C ARG A 86 3.97 -14.74 3.59
N THR A 87 4.07 -14.30 2.34
CA THR A 87 3.01 -14.43 1.34
C THR A 87 2.69 -15.89 1.07
N LEU A 88 3.70 -16.74 0.85
CA LEU A 88 3.49 -18.18 0.67
C LEU A 88 2.85 -18.80 1.90
N GLU A 89 3.37 -18.53 3.10
CA GLU A 89 2.78 -19.02 4.36
C GLU A 89 1.31 -18.58 4.54
N TRP A 90 0.97 -17.36 4.14
CA TRP A 90 -0.40 -16.84 4.22
C TRP A 90 -1.34 -17.57 3.26
N PHE A 91 -0.94 -17.77 2.01
CA PHE A 91 -1.75 -18.53 1.04
C PHE A 91 -1.87 -20.02 1.39
N GLU A 92 -0.82 -20.64 1.92
CA GLU A 92 -0.90 -22.02 2.42
C GLU A 92 -1.94 -22.15 3.54
N LYS A 93 -1.97 -21.21 4.49
CA LYS A 93 -3.00 -21.16 5.54
C LYS A 93 -4.40 -20.87 4.98
N ALA A 94 -4.51 -20.05 3.95
CA ALA A 94 -5.80 -19.77 3.31
C ALA A 94 -6.37 -21.03 2.65
N LYS A 95 -5.54 -21.87 2.01
CA LYS A 95 -5.97 -23.15 1.43
C LYS A 95 -6.54 -24.11 2.47
N THR A 96 -5.92 -24.21 3.65
CA THR A 96 -6.36 -25.15 4.70
C THR A 96 -7.65 -24.71 5.38
N LYS A 97 -7.92 -23.39 5.47
CA LYS A 97 -9.18 -22.85 6.01
C LYS A 97 -10.39 -23.08 5.09
N SER A 98 -10.19 -23.28 3.79
CA SER A 98 -11.26 -23.54 2.82
C SER A 98 -11.77 -24.99 2.82
N VAL A 99 -11.18 -25.87 3.65
CA VAL A 99 -11.47 -27.33 3.71
C VAL A 99 -12.22 -27.70 5.00
N GLN A 100 -12.75 -26.72 5.74
CA GLN A 100 -13.57 -26.94 6.94
C GLN A 100 -14.94 -26.28 6.82
#